data_AF-A0A7S1PA84-F1
#
_entry.id   AF-A0A7S1PA84-F1
#
_cell.length_a   1.000
_cell.length_b   1.000
_cell.length_c   1.000
_cell.angle_alpha   90.00
_cell.angle_beta   90.00
_cell.angle_gamma   90.00
#
_symmetry.space_group_name_H-M   'P 1'
#
loop_
_entity.id
_entity.type
_entity.pdbx_description
1 polymer ?
#
loop_
_entity_poly.entity_id
_entity_poly.type
_entity_poly.pdbx_seq_one_letter_code
_entity_poly.pdbx_strand_id
1 'polypeptide(L)'
;GGVRADIVARGVWERQAAASFDICITDPDATSYASKNRSTKSILKQHETAKKKKYRSAVCDSRVTFCPLVVTCDGVWGHDANVFIAHMAHALLEKEGWKGR
;
A
#
# COMPACT_ATOMS: atom_id res chain seq x y z
N GLY A 1 14.18 -11.22 -12.73
CA GLY A 1 13.07 -11.83 -11.97
C GLY A 1 12.07 -10.76 -11.65
N GLY A 2 10.84 -10.86 -12.15
CA GLY A 2 9.86 -9.77 -12.08
C GLY A 2 9.31 -9.54 -10.67
N VAL A 3 8.80 -8.33 -10.43
CA VAL A 3 7.94 -8.02 -9.28
C VAL A 3 6.69 -8.89 -9.39
N ARG A 4 6.57 -9.93 -8.55
CA ARG A 4 5.30 -10.63 -8.33
C ARG A 4 4.48 -9.76 -7.38
N ALA A 5 3.60 -8.95 -7.94
CA ALA A 5 2.61 -8.15 -7.21
C ALA A 5 1.25 -8.83 -7.30
N ASP A 6 0.39 -8.58 -6.31
CA ASP A 6 -0.98 -9.11 -6.29
C ASP A 6 -1.85 -8.40 -7.33
N ILE A 7 -1.62 -7.10 -7.52
CA ILE A 7 -2.35 -6.26 -8.48
C ILE A 7 -1.34 -5.39 -9.25
N VAL A 8 -1.56 -5.24 -10.56
CA VAL A 8 -0.89 -4.23 -11.38
C VAL A 8 -1.95 -3.43 -12.14
N ALA A 9 -1.91 -2.12 -11.99
CA ALA A 9 -2.81 -1.19 -12.67
C ALA A 9 -2.01 -0.07 -13.36
N ARG A 10 -2.52 0.46 -14.47
CA ARG A 10 -1.92 1.60 -15.17
C ARG A 10 -2.73 2.87 -14.94
N GLY A 11 -2.06 4.01 -14.89
CA GLY A 11 -2.73 5.30 -14.74
C GLY A 11 -3.15 5.63 -13.31
N VAL A 12 -2.67 4.89 -12.30
CA VAL A 12 -3.02 5.17 -10.90
C VAL A 12 -2.38 6.48 -10.45
N TRP A 13 -1.06 6.59 -10.55
CA TRP A 13 -0.32 7.77 -10.08
C TRP A 13 0.01 8.74 -11.21
N GLU A 14 0.45 8.20 -12.34
CA GLU A 14 0.80 8.94 -13.54
C GLU A 14 0.15 8.29 -14.75
N ARG A 15 -0.27 9.12 -15.72
CA ARG A 15 -0.95 8.65 -16.92
C ARG A 15 -0.12 7.58 -17.64
N GLN A 16 -0.72 6.42 -17.90
CA GLN A 16 -0.11 5.23 -18.54
C GLN A 16 1.04 4.55 -17.79
N ALA A 17 1.58 5.13 -16.71
CA ALA A 17 2.57 4.47 -15.86
C ALA A 17 1.93 3.32 -15.08
N ALA A 18 2.67 2.23 -14.91
CA ALA A 18 2.21 1.08 -14.13
C ALA A 18 2.50 1.28 -12.64
N ALA A 19 1.53 0.88 -11.82
CA ALA A 19 1.64 0.76 -10.38
C ALA A 19 1.38 -0.70 -10.00
N SER A 20 2.24 -1.23 -9.15
CA SER A 20 2.16 -2.58 -8.61
C SER A 20 1.85 -2.53 -7.12
N PHE A 21 0.90 -3.34 -6.69
CA PHE A 21 0.40 -3.38 -5.33
C PHE A 21 0.57 -4.79 -4.76
N ASP A 22 1.06 -4.84 -3.52
CA ASP A 22 1.25 -6.06 -2.75
C ASP A 22 0.51 -5.89 -1.43
N ILE A 23 -0.52 -6.71 -1.24
CA ILE A 23 -1.49 -6.58 -0.16
C ILE A 23 -1.00 -7.40 1.04
N CYS A 24 -1.13 -6.84 2.23
CA CYS A 24 -0.85 -7.56 3.46
C CYS A 24 -1.86 -7.22 4.53
N ILE A 25 -2.57 -8.26 4.97
CA ILE A 25 -3.44 -8.21 6.12
C ILE A 25 -2.62 -8.71 7.32
N THR A 26 -2.60 -7.95 8.41
CA THR A 26 -1.87 -8.31 9.63
C THR A 26 -2.78 -8.27 10.86
N ASP A 27 -2.60 -9.20 11.77
CA ASP A 27 -3.22 -9.13 13.09
C ASP A 27 -2.27 -8.39 14.05
N PRO A 28 -2.60 -7.17 14.52
CA PRO A 28 -1.75 -6.43 15.45
C PRO A 28 -1.70 -7.07 16.85
N ASP A 29 -2.69 -7.89 17.20
CA ASP A 29 -2.82 -8.54 18.51
C ASP A 29 -2.17 -9.92 18.57
N ALA A 30 -1.55 -10.36 17.47
CA ALA A 30 -0.84 -11.63 17.42
C ALA A 30 0.23 -11.73 18.51
N THR A 31 0.32 -12.90 19.16
CA THR A 31 1.26 -13.16 20.27
C THR A 31 2.73 -12.89 19.92
N SER A 32 3.09 -13.02 18.64
CA SER A 32 4.43 -12.66 18.13
C SER A 32 4.79 -11.19 18.31
N TYR A 33 3.80 -10.30 18.42
CA TYR A 33 3.99 -8.86 18.68
C TYR A 33 3.89 -8.51 20.17
N ALA A 34 3.17 -9.30 20.96
CA ALA A 34 2.96 -9.08 22.39
C ALA A 34 4.27 -8.98 23.18
N SER A 35 5.26 -9.83 22.86
CA SER A 35 6.58 -9.83 23.51
C SER A 35 7.38 -8.52 23.37
N LYS A 36 7.01 -7.65 22.42
CA LYS A 36 7.75 -6.43 22.07
C LYS A 36 6.97 -5.14 22.34
N ASN A 37 5.81 -5.23 23.00
CA ASN A 37 4.88 -4.11 23.26
C ASN A 37 4.74 -3.16 22.05
N ARG A 38 4.54 -3.75 20.86
CA ARG A 38 4.57 -3.03 19.59
C ARG A 38 3.24 -2.35 19.37
N SER A 39 3.25 -1.05 19.10
CA SER A 39 2.03 -0.37 18.64
C SER A 39 1.65 -0.80 17.23
N THR A 40 0.35 -0.81 16.93
CA THR A 40 -0.20 -1.10 15.58
C THR A 40 0.50 -0.30 14.48
N LYS A 41 0.72 1.00 14.71
CA LYS A 41 1.45 1.87 13.79
C LYS A 41 2.86 1.37 13.48
N SER A 42 3.55 0.85 14.49
CA SER A 42 4.91 0.34 14.35
C SER A 42 4.96 -1.01 13.62
N ILE A 43 3.93 -1.85 13.82
CA ILE A 43 3.74 -3.11 13.09
C ILE A 43 3.48 -2.83 11.61
N LEU A 44 2.52 -1.94 11.29
CA LEU A 44 2.21 -1.53 9.92
C LEU A 44 3.45 -0.97 9.19
N LYS A 45 4.16 -0.03 9.82
CA LYS A 45 5.39 0.56 9.26
C LYS A 45 6.48 -0.50 9.00
N GLN A 46 6.60 -1.50 9.87
CA GLN A 46 7.57 -2.57 9.70
C GLN A 46 7.26 -3.41 8.45
N HIS A 47 6.00 -3.80 8.27
CA HIS A 47 5.56 -4.56 7.08
C HIS A 47 5.75 -3.77 5.79
N GLU A 48 5.37 -2.50 5.77
CA GLU A 48 5.59 -1.61 4.61
C GLU A 48 7.08 -1.51 4.27
N THR A 49 7.94 -1.28 5.28
CA THR A 49 9.38 -1.15 5.09
C THR A 49 10.00 -2.46 4.60
N ALA A 50 9.58 -3.60 5.15
CA ALA A 50 10.06 -4.92 4.75
C ALA A 50 9.72 -5.21 3.29
N LYS A 51 8.49 -4.92 2.86
CA LYS A 51 8.07 -5.08 1.46
C LYS A 51 8.81 -4.12 0.52
N LYS A 52 8.88 -2.83 0.85
CA LYS A 52 9.65 -1.85 0.06
C LYS A 52 11.10 -2.28 -0.11
N LYS A 53 11.74 -2.78 0.96
CA LYS A 53 13.12 -3.28 0.90
C LYS A 53 13.24 -4.52 0.01
N LYS A 54 12.29 -5.47 0.11
CA LYS A 54 12.27 -6.69 -0.70
C LYS A 54 12.18 -6.39 -2.21
N TYR A 55 11.37 -5.42 -2.60
CA TYR A 55 11.12 -5.11 -4.01
C TYR A 55 11.96 -3.95 -4.55
N ARG A 56 12.80 -3.31 -3.73
CA ARG A 56 13.60 -2.12 -4.11
C ARG A 56 14.37 -2.33 -5.42
N SER A 57 15.07 -3.47 -5.57
CA SER A 57 15.88 -3.77 -6.75
C SER A 57 15.01 -3.95 -8.00
N ALA A 58 13.94 -4.74 -7.88
CA ALA A 58 13.04 -5.02 -9.00
C ALA A 58 12.24 -3.78 -9.46
N VAL A 59 11.97 -2.85 -8.54
CA VAL A 59 11.37 -1.56 -8.84
C VAL A 59 12.37 -0.62 -9.51
N CYS A 60 13.64 -0.57 -9.09
CA CYS A 60 14.64 0.25 -9.77
C CYS A 60 14.85 -0.18 -11.23
N ASP A 61 14.77 -1.47 -11.51
CA ASP A 61 14.96 -2.01 -12.86
C ASP A 61 13.71 -1.87 -13.76
N SER A 62 12.57 -1.45 -13.19
CA SER A 62 11.30 -1.33 -13.91
C SER A 62 10.71 0.08 -13.78
N ARG A 63 10.01 0.60 -14.81
CA ARG A 63 9.30 1.89 -14.71
C ARG A 63 7.97 1.75 -13.96
N VAL A 64 7.94 0.96 -12.88
CA VAL A 64 6.74 0.59 -12.15
C VAL A 64 6.82 1.11 -10.73
N THR A 65 5.83 1.87 -10.28
CA THR A 65 5.73 2.27 -8.87
C THR A 65 5.29 1.07 -8.02
N PHE A 66 5.96 0.81 -6.91
CA PHE A 66 5.54 -0.23 -5.96
C PHE A 66 4.91 0.35 -4.71
N CYS A 67 3.73 -0.17 -4.35
CA CYS A 67 2.95 0.30 -3.22
C CYS A 67 2.51 -0.89 -2.34
N PRO A 68 3.10 -1.10 -1.16
CA PRO A 68 2.58 -2.06 -0.20
C PRO A 68 1.28 -1.57 0.42
N LEU A 69 0.21 -2.35 0.28
CA LEU A 69 -1.09 -2.07 0.90
C LEU A 69 -1.21 -2.89 2.18
N VAL A 70 -0.70 -2.34 3.29
CA VAL A 70 -0.75 -3.00 4.59
C VAL A 70 -1.98 -2.52 5.36
N VAL A 71 -2.79 -3.47 5.84
CA VAL A 71 -4.02 -3.23 6.60
C VAL A 71 -4.08 -4.23 7.75
N THR A 72 -4.64 -3.82 8.88
CA THR A 72 -4.92 -4.76 9.96
C THR A 72 -6.25 -5.49 9.77
N CYS A 73 -6.43 -6.64 10.43
CA CYS A 73 -7.69 -7.39 10.39
C CYS A 73 -8.90 -6.58 10.89
N ASP A 74 -8.69 -5.62 11.80
CA ASP A 74 -9.68 -4.68 12.34
C ASP A 74 -9.82 -3.38 11.52
N GLY A 75 -9.12 -3.25 10.38
CA GLY A 75 -9.34 -2.18 9.41
C GLY A 75 -8.50 -0.91 9.61
N VAL A 76 -7.43 -0.96 10.41
CA VAL A 76 -6.45 0.12 10.52
C VAL A 76 -5.47 0.05 9.35
N TRP A 77 -5.37 1.14 8.59
CA TRP A 77 -4.58 1.17 7.37
C TRP A 77 -3.17 1.70 7.61
N GLY A 78 -2.20 1.10 6.93
CA GLY A 78 -0.84 1.61 6.81
C GLY A 78 -0.79 2.98 6.14
N HIS A 79 0.37 3.62 6.17
CA HIS A 79 0.56 4.93 5.56
C HIS A 79 0.34 4.87 4.05
N ASP A 80 0.95 3.91 3.37
CA ASP A 80 0.87 3.80 1.91
C ASP A 80 -0.55 3.43 1.46
N ALA A 81 -1.22 2.55 2.21
CA ALA A 81 -2.62 2.20 1.97
C ALA A 81 -3.55 3.42 2.10
N ASN A 82 -3.35 4.25 3.13
CA ASN A 82 -4.11 5.49 3.29
C ASN A 82 -3.88 6.47 2.14
N VAL A 83 -2.62 6.65 1.71
CA VAL A 83 -2.29 7.52 0.57
C VAL A 83 -2.96 7.04 -0.71
N PHE A 84 -2.91 5.73 -0.99
CA PHE A 84 -3.56 5.14 -2.14
C PHE A 84 -5.07 5.34 -2.14
N ILE A 85 -5.74 5.13 -1.00
CA ILE A 85 -7.19 5.21 -0.95
C ILE A 85 -7.67 6.66 -0.98
N ALA A 86 -6.95 7.59 -0.36
CA ALA A 86 -7.20 9.02 -0.52
C ALA A 86 -7.05 9.47 -1.98
N HIS A 87 -6.02 8.98 -2.68
CA HIS A 87 -5.82 9.25 -4.10
C HIS A 87 -6.99 8.71 -4.94
N MET A 88 -7.43 7.48 -4.69
CA MET A 88 -8.58 6.90 -5.39
C MET A 88 -9.88 7.68 -5.14
N ALA A 89 -10.13 8.08 -3.89
CA ALA A 89 -11.30 8.87 -3.54
C ALA A 89 -11.31 10.20 -4.30
N HIS A 90 -10.16 10.89 -4.38
CA HIS A 90 -10.00 12.11 -5.16
C HIS A 90 -10.28 11.88 -6.65
N ALA A 91 -9.67 10.86 -7.25
CA ALA A 91 -9.85 10.54 -8.66
C ALA A 91 -11.30 10.20 -9.02
N LEU A 92 -12.03 9.54 -8.11
CA LEU A 92 -13.45 9.25 -8.28
C LEU A 92 -14.29 10.54 -8.23
N LEU A 93 -14.02 11.44 -7.28
CA LEU A 93 -14.74 12.72 -7.18
C LEU A 93 -14.55 13.59 -8.43
N GLU A 94 -13.34 13.65 -8.97
CA GLU A 94 -13.05 14.36 -10.22
C GLU A 94 -13.79 13.76 -11.41
N LYS A 95 -13.81 12.41 -11.49
CA LYS A 95 -14.47 11.70 -12.58
C LYS A 95 -15.98 11.90 -12.58
N GLU A 96 -16.62 11.85 -11.42
CA GLU A 96 -18.07 12.00 -11.28
C GLU A 96 -18.53 13.48 -11.37
N GLY A 97 -17.61 14.43 -11.58
CA GLY A 97 -17.93 15.85 -11.65
C GLY A 97 -18.59 16.38 -10.37
N TRP A 98 -18.33 15.74 -9.23
CA TRP A 98 -18.97 16.04 -7.96
C TRP A 98 -18.59 17.46 -7.50
N LYS A 99 -19.48 18.42 -7.76
CA LYS A 99 -19.44 19.74 -7.14
C LYS A 99 -20.10 19.60 -5.78
N GLY A 100 -19.28 19.60 -4.72
CA GLY A 100 -19.76 19.58 -3.35
C GLY A 100 -20.91 20.58 -3.16
N ARG A 101 -21.96 20.11 -2.48
CA ARG A 101 -23.11 20.94 -2.08
C ARG A 101 -22.68 22.07 -1.17
#